data_AF-A0A8H7NUW7-F1
#
_entry.id   AF-A0A8H7NUW7-F1
#
_cell.length_a   1.000
_cell.length_b   1.000
_cell.length_c   1.000
_cell.angle_alpha   90.00
_cell.angle_beta   90.00
_cell.angle_gamma   90.00
#
_symmetry.space_group_name_H-M   'P 1'
#
loop_
_entity.id
_entity.type
_entity.pdbx_description
1 polymer ?
#
loop_
_entity_poly.entity_id
_entity_poly.type
_entity_poly.pdbx_seq_one_letter_code
_entity_poly.pdbx_strand_id
1 'polypeptide(L)'
;MSSPAYTGQILCRFERSTLPKHAQRRVIVLRVLEIIEPIHPIVPGYDCYLEPPVEGALLWRGRKPISIDIDGARFKDPSNPLKVLCGLCHYEGRDVHEKQEAMVKAANPPAFQDVSMDCFRCRLG
;
A
#
# COMPACT_ATOMS: atom_id res chain seq x y z
N MET A 1 13.38 -7.30 -11.83
CA MET A 1 12.44 -7.11 -10.71
C MET A 1 13.27 -7.04 -9.44
N SER A 2 13.09 -6.04 -8.58
CA SER A 2 13.86 -5.99 -7.31
C SER A 2 13.29 -7.04 -6.36
N SER A 3 14.12 -7.97 -5.90
CA SER A 3 13.75 -8.87 -4.81
C SER A 3 13.35 -8.05 -3.57
N PRO A 4 12.42 -8.52 -2.75
CA PRO A 4 12.06 -7.83 -1.51
C PRO A 4 13.24 -7.83 -0.54
N ALA A 5 13.42 -6.72 0.18
CA ALA A 5 14.49 -6.60 1.18
C ALA A 5 14.10 -7.21 2.54
N TYR A 6 12.80 -7.26 2.83
CA TYR A 6 12.25 -7.71 4.11
C TYR A 6 11.14 -8.73 3.90
N THR A 7 10.96 -9.59 4.89
CA THR A 7 9.81 -10.46 5.07
C THR A 7 9.12 -10.16 6.40
N GLY A 8 7.87 -10.58 6.54
CA GLY A 8 7.01 -10.28 7.69
C GLY A 8 5.59 -9.97 7.24
N GLN A 9 4.74 -9.55 8.18
CA GLN A 9 3.36 -9.24 7.88
C GLN A 9 2.93 -7.95 8.55
N ILE A 10 2.23 -7.12 7.80
CA ILE A 10 1.77 -5.82 8.25
C ILE A 10 0.30 -5.64 7.90
N LEU A 11 -0.41 -4.90 8.74
CA LEU A 11 -1.72 -4.36 8.43
C LEU A 11 -1.54 -2.97 7.80
N CYS A 12 -2.19 -2.72 6.68
CA CYS A 12 -2.15 -1.43 6.01
C CYS A 12 -3.56 -0.91 5.74
N ARG A 13 -3.69 0.41 5.58
CA ARG A 13 -4.88 1.07 5.06
C ARG A 13 -4.58 1.89 3.82
N PHE A 14 -5.60 2.04 2.97
CA PHE A 14 -5.56 3.07 1.92
C PHE A 14 -5.90 4.42 2.53
N GLU A 15 -5.16 5.44 2.11
CA GLU A 15 -5.34 6.81 2.58
C GLU A 15 -5.23 7.78 1.41
N ARG A 16 -6.02 8.85 1.41
CA ARG A 16 -5.87 9.92 0.43
C ARG A 16 -4.51 10.59 0.58
N SER A 17 -3.74 10.68 -0.51
CA SER A 17 -2.44 11.33 -0.44
C SER A 17 -2.57 12.84 -0.22
N THR A 18 -1.86 13.35 0.78
CA THR A 18 -1.74 14.78 1.09
C THR A 18 -0.45 15.41 0.54
N LEU A 19 0.32 14.66 -0.24
CA LEU A 19 1.59 15.15 -0.79
C LEU A 19 1.34 16.28 -1.82
N PRO A 20 2.10 17.39 -1.80
CA PRO A 20 1.88 18.53 -2.70
C PRO A 20 1.87 18.15 -4.20
N LYS A 21 2.74 17.22 -4.61
CA LYS A 21 2.79 16.69 -5.99
C LYS A 21 1.53 15.93 -6.43
N HIS A 22 0.67 15.56 -5.49
CA HIS A 22 -0.61 14.90 -5.73
C HIS A 22 -1.80 15.85 -5.56
N ALA A 23 -1.55 17.15 -5.35
CA ALA A 23 -2.60 18.15 -5.31
C ALA A 23 -3.48 18.04 -6.57
N GLN A 24 -4.80 18.19 -6.38
CA GLN A 24 -5.83 18.11 -7.43
C GLN A 24 -6.00 16.73 -8.12
N ARG A 25 -5.21 15.70 -7.79
CA ARG A 25 -5.34 14.34 -8.36
C ARG A 25 -5.83 13.35 -7.33
N ARG A 26 -6.66 12.36 -7.70
CA ARG A 26 -7.12 11.30 -6.79
C ARG A 26 -6.10 10.19 -6.59
N VAL A 27 -5.00 10.53 -5.94
CA VAL A 27 -3.96 9.60 -5.54
C VAL A 27 -4.22 9.07 -4.12
N ILE A 28 -4.16 7.75 -3.97
CA ILE A 28 -4.13 7.07 -2.68
C ILE A 28 -2.71 6.56 -2.36
N VAL A 29 -2.40 6.46 -1.08
CA VAL A 29 -1.17 5.88 -0.54
C VAL A 29 -1.52 4.78 0.46
N LEU A 30 -0.50 4.01 0.81
CA LEU A 30 -0.59 2.96 1.82
C LEU A 30 -0.01 3.45 3.13
N ARG A 31 -0.77 3.38 4.23
CA ARG A 31 -0.25 3.61 5.57
C ARG A 31 -0.20 2.30 6.34
N VAL A 32 0.94 2.01 6.96
CA VAL A 32 1.10 0.89 7.89
C VAL A 32 0.34 1.23 9.17
N LEU A 33 -0.55 0.34 9.57
CA LEU A 33 -1.30 0.46 10.81
C LEU A 33 -0.64 -0.33 11.94
N GLU A 34 -0.23 -1.56 11.65
CA GLU A 34 0.24 -2.52 12.64
C GLU A 34 1.24 -3.49 11.99
N ILE A 35 2.25 -3.91 12.75
CA ILE A 35 3.14 -5.01 12.39
C ILE A 35 2.59 -6.29 13.03
N ILE A 36 2.02 -7.18 12.22
CA ILE A 36 1.39 -8.43 12.66
C ILE A 36 2.43 -9.52 12.90
N GLU A 37 3.35 -9.69 11.96
CA GLU A 37 4.50 -10.59 12.11
C GLU A 37 5.79 -9.77 12.04
N PRO A 38 6.78 -10.02 12.92
CA PRO A 38 7.97 -9.19 12.98
C PRO A 38 8.70 -9.14 11.63
N ILE A 39 9.19 -7.94 11.31
CA ILE A 39 9.85 -7.64 10.05
C ILE A 39 11.32 -8.04 10.14
N HIS A 40 11.77 -8.89 9.22
CA HIS A 40 13.15 -9.37 9.16
C HIS A 40 13.74 -9.16 7.77
N PRO A 41 15.02 -8.77 7.64
CA PRO A 41 15.69 -8.76 6.35
C PRO A 41 15.72 -10.17 5.75
N ILE A 42 15.46 -10.28 4.45
CA ILE A 42 15.58 -11.57 3.73
C ILE A 42 17.05 -11.93 3.52
N VAL A 43 17.92 -10.91 3.36
CA VAL A 43 19.35 -11.10 3.14
C VAL A 43 20.09 -11.00 4.50
N PRO A 44 20.90 -12.01 4.87
CA PRO A 44 21.74 -11.92 6.06
C PRO A 44 22.73 -10.76 5.97
N GLY A 45 22.84 -9.97 7.04
CA GLY A 45 23.75 -8.81 7.07
C GLY A 45 23.32 -7.65 6.16
N TYR A 46 22.03 -7.57 5.81
CA TYR A 46 21.48 -6.44 5.06
C TYR A 46 21.82 -5.11 5.74
N ASP A 47 22.29 -4.14 4.95
CA ASP A 47 22.77 -2.83 5.40
C ASP A 47 21.64 -1.84 5.71
N CYS A 48 20.39 -2.30 5.68
CA CYS A 48 19.19 -1.48 5.85
C CYS A 48 19.11 -0.30 4.86
N TYR A 49 19.71 -0.43 3.67
CA TYR A 49 19.64 0.63 2.64
C TYR A 49 18.19 1.03 2.30
N LEU A 50 17.26 0.08 2.36
CA LEU A 50 15.84 0.36 2.47
C LEU A 50 15.44 0.19 3.93
N GLU A 51 14.77 1.19 4.50
CA GLU A 51 14.26 1.10 5.87
C GLU A 51 13.12 0.07 5.97
N PRO A 52 13.00 -0.66 7.08
CA PRO A 52 11.86 -1.54 7.31
C PRO A 52 10.57 -0.72 7.43
N PRO A 53 9.41 -1.29 7.06
CA PRO A 53 8.12 -0.68 7.36
C PRO A 53 7.96 -0.36 8.85
N VAL A 54 7.38 0.81 9.15
CA VAL A 54 7.14 1.30 10.52
C VAL A 54 5.66 1.63 10.68
N GLU A 55 5.07 1.28 11.82
CA GLU A 55 3.70 1.62 12.15
C GLU A 55 3.45 3.13 12.08
N GLY A 56 2.28 3.50 11.56
CA GLY A 56 1.95 4.89 11.31
C GLY A 56 2.70 5.52 10.14
N ALA A 57 3.72 4.91 9.54
CA ALA A 57 4.41 5.45 8.36
C ALA A 57 3.69 5.05 7.06
N LEU A 58 3.98 5.78 5.97
CA LEU A 58 3.60 5.33 4.63
C LEU A 58 4.43 4.11 4.25
N LEU A 59 3.87 3.19 3.47
CA LEU A 59 4.61 2.06 2.92
C LEU A 59 5.44 2.51 1.72
N TRP A 60 6.72 2.18 1.72
CA TRP A 60 7.68 2.59 0.69
C TRP A 60 8.01 1.46 -0.28
N ARG A 61 8.29 1.84 -1.53
CA ARG A 61 8.94 1.00 -2.52
C ARG A 61 10.20 1.71 -3.01
N GLY A 62 11.36 1.19 -2.64
CA GLY A 62 12.61 1.88 -2.90
C GLY A 62 12.58 3.26 -2.24
N ARG A 63 12.83 4.33 -3.01
CA ARG A 63 12.85 5.71 -2.52
C ARG A 63 11.53 6.48 -2.71
N LYS A 64 10.41 5.79 -2.94
CA LYS A 64 9.11 6.43 -3.17
C LYS A 64 8.00 5.74 -2.37
N PRO A 65 7.09 6.49 -1.73
CA PRO A 65 5.88 5.92 -1.17
C PRO A 65 5.09 5.18 -2.26
N ILE A 66 4.48 4.05 -1.91
CA ILE A 66 3.55 3.39 -2.81
C ILE A 66 2.33 4.30 -2.96
N SER A 67 2.08 4.73 -4.19
CA SER A 67 0.99 5.63 -4.52
C SER A 67 0.27 5.14 -5.76
N ILE A 68 -1.06 5.19 -5.74
CA ILE A 68 -1.91 4.78 -6.86
C ILE A 68 -2.76 5.98 -7.25
N ASP A 69 -2.62 6.43 -8.50
CA ASP A 69 -3.53 7.43 -9.06
C ASP A 69 -4.81 6.73 -9.56
N ILE A 70 -5.93 6.99 -8.91
CA ILE A 70 -7.23 6.43 -9.25
C ILE A 70 -7.75 6.96 -10.59
N ASP A 71 -7.44 8.21 -10.93
CA ASP A 71 -7.86 8.82 -12.19
C ASP A 71 -7.07 8.24 -13.37
N GLY A 72 -5.80 7.91 -13.13
CA GLY A 72 -4.91 7.26 -14.10
C GLY A 72 -5.00 5.73 -14.12
N ALA A 73 -5.63 5.12 -13.10
CA ALA A 73 -5.73 3.67 -12.98
C ALA A 73 -6.74 3.10 -13.99
N ARG A 74 -6.22 2.49 -15.05
CA ARG A 74 -7.04 1.66 -15.94
C ARG A 74 -7.20 0.28 -15.30
N PHE A 75 -8.25 0.10 -14.50
CA PHE A 75 -8.55 -1.16 -13.81
C PHE A 75 -8.75 -2.37 -14.76
N LYS A 76 -8.98 -2.11 -16.05
CA LYS A 76 -9.14 -3.12 -17.12
C LYS A 76 -7.83 -3.50 -17.81
N ASP A 77 -6.72 -2.80 -17.57
CA ASP A 77 -5.43 -3.09 -18.21
C ASP A 77 -4.59 -4.10 -17.41
N PRO A 78 -3.69 -4.85 -18.08
CA PRO A 78 -2.72 -5.73 -17.41
C PRO A 78 -1.75 -4.98 -16.48
N SER A 79 -1.72 -3.65 -16.51
CA SER A 79 -1.09 -2.72 -15.56
C SER A 79 -2.03 -2.27 -14.43
N ASN A 80 -2.98 -3.13 -14.04
CA ASN A 80 -3.90 -2.91 -12.93
C ASN A 80 -3.12 -2.49 -11.65
N PRO A 81 -3.53 -1.43 -10.94
CA PRO A 81 -2.87 -0.99 -9.71
C PRO A 81 -2.81 -2.08 -8.63
N LEU A 82 -3.73 -3.05 -8.64
CA LEU A 82 -3.69 -4.22 -7.77
C LEU A 82 -2.49 -5.13 -8.05
N LYS A 83 -1.95 -5.18 -9.28
CA LYS A 83 -0.69 -5.89 -9.55
C LYS A 83 0.53 -5.19 -8.95
N VAL A 84 0.51 -3.86 -8.86
CA VAL A 84 1.57 -3.10 -8.18
C VAL A 84 1.61 -3.48 -6.69
N LEU A 85 0.42 -3.70 -6.11
CA LEU A 85 0.27 -4.19 -4.74
C LEU A 85 0.67 -5.66 -4.60
N CYS A 86 0.17 -6.55 -5.48
CA CYS A 86 0.49 -7.99 -5.45
C CYS A 86 1.99 -8.30 -5.63
N GLY A 87 2.74 -7.45 -6.33
CA GLY A 87 4.19 -7.63 -6.52
C GLY A 87 5.07 -7.11 -5.38
N LEU A 88 4.48 -6.53 -4.33
CA LEU A 88 5.19 -6.01 -3.16
C LEU A 88 4.70 -6.64 -1.86
N CYS A 89 3.45 -7.03 -1.86
CA CYS A 89 2.83 -7.70 -0.75
C CYS A 89 1.93 -8.80 -1.30
N HIS A 90 2.02 -10.02 -0.77
CA HIS A 90 0.91 -10.95 -0.92
C HIS A 90 -0.24 -10.43 -0.06
N TYR A 91 -1.26 -9.92 -0.76
CA TYR A 91 -2.48 -9.41 -0.16
C TYR A 91 -3.39 -10.57 0.18
N GLU A 92 -3.55 -10.85 1.48
CA GLU A 92 -4.51 -11.85 1.94
C GLU A 92 -5.88 -11.21 2.20
N GLY A 93 -6.94 -11.87 1.70
CA GLY A 93 -8.32 -11.46 1.92
C GLY A 93 -8.89 -10.48 0.88
N ARG A 94 -10.17 -10.67 0.58
CA ARG A 94 -11.07 -9.90 -0.31
C ARG A 94 -10.96 -10.09 -1.82
N ASP A 95 -12.12 -10.04 -2.45
CA ASP A 95 -12.30 -10.11 -3.89
C ASP A 95 -11.67 -8.87 -4.57
N VAL A 96 -11.27 -9.01 -5.84
CA VAL A 96 -10.67 -7.93 -6.64
C VAL A 96 -11.60 -6.70 -6.68
N HIS A 97 -12.91 -6.91 -6.73
CA HIS A 97 -13.92 -5.85 -6.79
C HIS A 97 -13.97 -5.05 -5.49
N GLU A 98 -14.04 -5.72 -4.33
CA GLU A 98 -14.07 -5.09 -3.01
C GLU A 98 -12.83 -4.21 -2.78
N LYS A 99 -11.67 -4.65 -3.29
CA LYS A 99 -10.42 -3.88 -3.21
C LYS A 99 -10.48 -2.61 -4.04
N GLN A 100 -11.03 -2.68 -5.25
CA GLN A 100 -11.21 -1.49 -6.10
C GLN A 100 -12.18 -0.51 -5.45
N GLU A 101 -13.27 -1.00 -4.86
CA GLU A 101 -14.19 -0.15 -4.12
C GLU A 101 -13.52 0.55 -2.93
N ALA A 102 -12.73 -0.18 -2.13
CA ALA A 102 -11.97 0.40 -1.02
C ALA A 102 -11.02 1.52 -1.48
N MET A 103 -10.31 1.30 -2.59
CA MET A 103 -9.44 2.30 -3.20
C MET A 103 -10.21 3.55 -3.65
N VAL A 104 -11.36 3.36 -4.31
CA VAL A 104 -12.21 4.47 -4.78
C VAL A 104 -12.82 5.24 -3.61
N LYS A 105 -13.24 4.55 -2.54
CA LYS A 105 -13.72 5.17 -1.30
C LYS A 105 -12.63 5.97 -0.61
N ALA A 106 -11.42 5.42 -0.45
CA ALA A 106 -10.29 6.12 0.14
C ALA A 106 -9.86 7.35 -0.66
N ALA A 107 -10.08 7.34 -1.98
CA ALA A 107 -9.80 8.48 -2.85
C ALA A 107 -10.85 9.61 -2.75
N ASN A 108 -12.07 9.28 -2.34
CA ASN A 108 -13.19 10.20 -2.18
C ASN A 108 -13.78 10.05 -0.77
N PRO A 109 -13.02 10.41 0.30
CA PRO A 109 -13.53 10.26 1.66
C PRO A 109 -14.81 11.11 1.82
N PRO A 110 -15.92 10.55 2.35
CA PRO A 110 -17.10 11.34 2.68
C PRO A 110 -16.73 12.49 3.63
N ALA A 111 -17.39 13.63 3.46
CA ALA A 111 -17.08 14.88 4.17
C ALA A 111 -17.16 14.80 5.70
N PHE A 112 -17.77 13.73 6.23
CA PHE A 112 -17.92 13.49 7.66
C PHE A 112 -18.25 12.00 7.89
N GLN A 113 -17.28 11.11 7.81
CA GLN A 113 -17.43 9.74 8.30
C GLN A 113 -16.04 9.11 8.48
N ASP A 114 -15.86 8.44 9.62
CA ASP A 114 -14.89 7.37 9.76
C ASP A 114 -15.15 6.38 8.63
N VAL A 115 -14.42 6.54 7.53
CA VAL A 115 -14.45 5.60 6.43
C VAL A 115 -14.05 4.28 7.06
N SER A 116 -15.00 3.35 7.13
CA SER A 116 -14.78 1.94 7.51
C SER A 116 -13.38 1.58 7.07
N MET A 117 -12.46 1.53 8.03
CA MET A 117 -11.03 1.44 7.75
C MET A 117 -10.81 0.13 7.06
N ASP A 118 -10.70 0.18 5.73
CA ASP A 118 -10.44 -0.97 4.91
C ASP A 118 -8.98 -1.37 5.14
N CYS A 119 -8.77 -2.09 6.23
CA CYS A 119 -7.51 -2.68 6.62
C CYS A 119 -7.27 -3.93 5.79
N PHE A 120 -6.03 -4.13 5.36
CA PHE A 120 -5.66 -5.32 4.60
C PHE A 120 -4.29 -5.82 5.05
N ARG A 121 -4.18 -7.15 5.05
CA ARG A 121 -2.99 -7.86 5.46
C ARG A 121 -2.03 -7.97 4.28
N CYS A 122 -0.83 -7.45 4.47
CA CYS A 122 0.25 -7.46 3.49
C CYS A 122 1.36 -8.37 4.01
N ARG A 123 1.65 -9.46 3.31
CA ARG A 123 2.85 -10.27 3.54
C ARG A 123 3.99 -9.77 2.67
N LEU A 124 5.11 -9.40 3.29
CA LEU A 124 6.33 -8.98 2.62
C LEU A 124 7.06 -10.24 2.09
N GLY A 125 7.32 -10.32 0.79
CA GLY A 125 7.92 -11.49 0.14
C GLY A 125 7.97 -11.42 -1.38
#